data_AF-A0A7C8ZWZ6-F1
#
_entry.id   AF-A0A7C8ZWZ6-F1
#
_cell.length_a   1.000
_cell.length_b   1.000
_cell.length_c   1.000
_cell.angle_alpha   90.00
_cell.angle_beta   90.00
_cell.angle_gamma   90.00
#
_symmetry.space_group_name_H-M   'P 1'
#
loop_
_entity.id
_entity.type
_entity.pdbx_description
1 polymer ?
#
loop_
_entity_poly.entity_id
_entity_poly.type
_entity_poly.pdbx_seq_one_letter_code
_entity_poly.pdbx_strand_id
1 'polypeptide(L)'
;ADFDRTVFKDILKDGIGGPMLIYPLLRSRWDSRTSVVIPEGEIFYIVALLRFTSPKGPPVAELVAQNKEIVRHCTKKGYDFKLYLPHYQNQEEWKQHFGNRWSRFVEMKAKFDPMAILAPGQKIFSRNHQIISWLAD
;
A
#
# COMPACT_ATOMS: atom_id res chain seq x y z
N ALA A 1 -17.67 -5.42 -10.60
CA ALA A 1 -18.86 -6.12 -10.09
C ALA A 1 -18.58 -6.94 -8.82
N ASP A 2 -17.59 -7.85 -8.81
CA ASP A 2 -17.32 -8.71 -7.64
C ASP A 2 -16.74 -7.96 -6.42
N PHE A 3 -15.89 -6.94 -6.64
CA PHE A 3 -15.40 -6.07 -5.56
C PHE A 3 -16.54 -5.36 -4.84
N ASP A 4 -17.45 -4.71 -5.57
CA ASP A 4 -18.62 -4.03 -4.99
C ASP A 4 -19.50 -4.98 -4.17
N ARG A 5 -19.83 -6.14 -4.75
CA ARG A 5 -20.65 -7.15 -4.09
C ARG A 5 -20.05 -7.64 -2.77
N THR A 6 -18.76 -7.93 -2.75
CA THR A 6 -18.14 -8.52 -1.54
C THR A 6 -17.67 -7.47 -0.56
N VAL A 7 -17.04 -6.40 -1.03
CA VAL A 7 -16.48 -5.38 -0.15
C VAL A 7 -17.57 -4.44 0.36
N PHE A 8 -18.34 -3.80 -0.52
CA PHE A 8 -19.30 -2.79 -0.08
C PHE A 8 -20.60 -3.40 0.43
N LYS A 9 -21.13 -4.43 -0.24
CA LYS A 9 -22.45 -4.98 0.10
C LYS A 9 -22.43 -6.10 1.14
N ASP A 10 -21.27 -6.66 1.46
CA ASP A 10 -21.14 -7.73 2.45
C ASP A 10 -20.21 -7.32 3.60
N ILE A 11 -18.89 -7.21 3.37
CA ILE A 11 -17.91 -6.88 4.41
C ILE A 11 -18.23 -5.53 5.09
N LEU A 12 -18.62 -4.52 4.32
CA LEU A 12 -18.88 -3.14 4.77
C LEU A 12 -20.36 -2.77 4.76
N LYS A 13 -21.27 -3.76 4.81
CA LYS A 13 -22.73 -3.53 4.71
C LYS A 13 -23.29 -2.55 5.74
N ASP A 14 -22.69 -2.50 6.93
CA ASP A 14 -23.10 -1.62 8.03
C ASP A 14 -22.43 -0.23 7.96
N GLY A 15 -21.66 0.03 6.91
CA GLY A 15 -20.91 1.27 6.71
C GLY A 15 -19.62 1.31 7.52
N ILE A 16 -18.91 2.45 7.42
CA ILE A 16 -17.59 2.65 8.05
C ILE A 16 -17.52 3.90 8.95
N GLY A 17 -18.67 4.51 9.25
CA GLY A 17 -18.76 5.76 10.01
C GLY A 17 -18.31 7.02 9.25
N GLY A 18 -17.86 6.89 8.00
CA GLY A 18 -17.41 8.00 7.18
C GLY A 18 -17.46 7.71 5.68
N PRO A 19 -16.92 8.62 4.85
CA PRO A 19 -17.03 8.53 3.40
C PRO A 19 -16.27 7.34 2.79
N MET A 20 -16.88 6.71 1.79
CA MET A 20 -16.24 5.74 0.89
C MET A 20 -16.11 6.37 -0.49
N LEU A 21 -14.91 6.81 -0.87
CA LEU A 21 -14.67 7.44 -2.17
C LEU A 21 -14.34 6.38 -3.21
N ILE A 22 -15.03 6.44 -4.35
CA ILE A 22 -14.81 5.55 -5.48
C ILE A 22 -14.99 6.36 -6.77
N TYR A 23 -13.93 6.55 -7.53
CA TYR A 23 -14.02 7.23 -8.82
C TYR A 23 -12.88 6.80 -9.76
N PRO A 24 -13.12 6.83 -11.08
CA PRO A 24 -12.14 6.44 -12.06
C PRO A 24 -11.06 7.51 -12.24
N LEU A 25 -9.87 7.06 -12.61
CA LEU A 25 -8.71 7.87 -12.97
C LEU A 25 -8.11 7.35 -14.27
N LEU A 26 -7.52 8.25 -15.05
CA LEU A 26 -6.84 7.91 -16.30
C LEU A 26 -5.36 7.66 -16.05
N ARG A 27 -4.87 6.46 -16.41
CA ARG A 27 -3.44 6.08 -16.32
C ARG A 27 -2.55 7.02 -17.13
N SER A 28 -3.04 7.55 -18.26
CA SER A 28 -2.29 8.48 -19.12
C SER A 28 -1.86 9.78 -18.41
N ARG A 29 -2.47 10.11 -17.28
CA ARG A 29 -2.10 11.28 -16.45
C ARG A 29 -1.00 10.98 -15.43
N TRP A 30 -0.52 9.74 -15.33
CA TRP A 30 0.49 9.31 -14.37
C TRP A 30 1.83 9.06 -15.05
N ASP A 31 2.87 9.76 -14.61
CA ASP A 31 4.21 9.61 -15.17
C ASP A 31 4.84 8.29 -14.72
N SER A 32 5.07 7.40 -15.68
CA SER A 32 5.64 6.07 -15.47
C SER A 32 7.08 6.10 -14.93
N ARG A 33 7.78 7.24 -15.04
CA ARG A 33 9.14 7.43 -14.52
C ARG A 33 9.17 7.64 -13.01
N THR A 34 8.05 7.97 -12.38
CA THR A 34 7.98 8.14 -10.92
C THR A 34 7.98 6.79 -10.19
N SER A 35 8.17 6.82 -8.86
CA SER A 35 8.09 5.63 -8.00
C SER A 35 6.67 5.25 -7.60
N VAL A 36 5.64 5.92 -8.15
CA VAL A 36 4.24 5.56 -7.91
C VAL A 36 3.95 4.18 -8.49
N VAL A 37 3.17 3.39 -7.76
CA VAL A 37 2.68 2.08 -8.21
C VAL A 37 1.15 2.14 -8.34
N ILE A 38 0.64 1.85 -9.53
CA ILE A 38 -0.78 1.85 -9.87
C ILE A 38 -1.15 0.55 -10.61
N PRO A 39 -2.40 0.03 -10.48
CA PRO A 39 -2.86 -1.19 -11.14
C PRO A 39 -3.02 -1.01 -12.64
N GLU A 40 -2.70 -2.03 -13.43
CA GLU A 40 -2.72 -2.02 -14.90
C GLU A 40 -4.08 -1.63 -15.50
N GLY A 41 -4.06 -1.18 -16.76
CA GLY A 41 -5.24 -0.71 -17.48
C GLY A 41 -5.28 0.81 -17.69
N GLU A 42 -5.99 1.25 -18.73
CA GLU A 42 -6.11 2.68 -19.09
C GLU A 42 -6.90 3.49 -18.07
N ILE A 43 -7.94 2.87 -17.50
CA ILE A 43 -8.77 3.42 -16.43
C ILE A 43 -8.62 2.52 -15.22
N PHE A 44 -8.30 3.11 -14.07
CA PHE A 44 -8.31 2.42 -12.77
C PHE A 44 -9.10 3.25 -11.77
N TYR A 45 -9.58 2.62 -10.70
CA TYR A 45 -10.36 3.30 -9.67
C TYR A 45 -9.50 3.53 -8.43
N ILE A 46 -9.61 4.73 -7.87
CA ILE A 46 -9.22 4.93 -6.48
C ILE A 46 -10.38 4.51 -5.58
N VAL A 47 -10.08 3.75 -4.54
CA VAL A 47 -11.01 3.37 -3.47
C VAL A 47 -10.41 3.83 -2.15
N ALA A 48 -11.10 4.72 -1.44
CA ALA A 48 -10.67 5.21 -0.14
C ALA A 48 -11.76 4.99 0.91
N LEU A 49 -11.44 4.20 1.94
CA LEU A 49 -12.32 3.91 3.08
C LEU A 49 -11.95 4.85 4.24
N LEU A 50 -12.58 6.02 4.31
CA LEU A 50 -12.27 7.04 5.31
C LEU A 50 -13.03 6.77 6.62
N ARG A 51 -12.57 5.77 7.37
CA ARG A 51 -13.23 5.25 8.57
C ARG A 51 -13.20 6.28 9.71
N PHE A 52 -14.32 6.37 10.44
CA PHE A 52 -14.40 7.07 11.72
C PHE A 52 -14.91 6.10 12.79
N THR A 53 -14.37 6.19 14.00
CA THR A 53 -14.88 5.46 15.16
C THR A 53 -14.98 6.40 16.35
N SER A 54 -16.06 6.27 17.12
CA SER A 54 -16.23 7.01 18.38
C SER A 54 -15.64 6.20 19.54
N PRO A 55 -15.45 6.79 20.74
CA PRO A 55 -14.99 6.03 21.90
C PRO A 55 -15.89 4.84 22.29
N LYS A 56 -17.17 4.85 21.88
CA LYS A 56 -18.12 3.74 22.07
C LYS A 56 -18.23 2.82 20.84
N GLY A 57 -17.51 3.13 19.76
CA GLY A 57 -17.51 2.36 18.52
C GLY A 57 -16.57 1.17 18.56
N PRO A 58 -16.43 0.46 17.43
CA PRO A 58 -15.52 -0.68 17.33
C PRO A 58 -14.08 -0.29 17.68
N PRO A 59 -13.35 -1.14 18.43
CA PRO A 59 -11.93 -0.97 18.66
C PRO A 59 -11.14 -0.84 17.36
N VAL A 60 -10.09 -0.03 17.36
CA VAL A 60 -9.21 0.17 16.18
C VAL A 60 -8.66 -1.17 15.66
N ALA A 61 -8.37 -2.11 16.56
CA ALA A 61 -7.89 -3.45 16.18
C ALA A 61 -8.87 -4.21 15.28
N GLU A 62 -10.18 -4.11 15.52
CA GLU A 62 -11.21 -4.72 14.68
C GLU A 62 -11.30 -4.05 13.32
N LEU A 63 -11.20 -2.71 13.27
CA LEU A 63 -11.19 -1.96 12.01
C LEU A 63 -9.97 -2.32 11.14
N VAL A 64 -8.80 -2.50 11.78
CA VAL A 64 -7.58 -2.97 11.11
C VAL A 64 -7.74 -4.41 10.63
N ALA A 65 -8.38 -5.29 11.41
CA ALA A 65 -8.66 -6.67 11.01
C ALA A 65 -9.58 -6.73 9.78
N GLN A 66 -10.63 -5.89 9.73
CA GLN A 66 -11.53 -5.78 8.59
C GLN A 66 -10.82 -5.22 7.35
N ASN A 67 -9.91 -4.25 7.50
CA ASN A 67 -9.07 -3.79 6.38
C ASN A 67 -8.18 -4.93 5.83
N LYS A 68 -7.59 -5.73 6.71
CA LYS A 68 -6.80 -6.91 6.32
C LYS A 68 -7.66 -7.98 5.63
N GLU A 69 -8.91 -8.13 6.03
CA GLU A 69 -9.86 -9.02 5.35
C GLU A 69 -10.13 -8.60 3.91
N ILE A 70 -10.37 -7.31 3.67
CA ILE A 70 -10.56 -6.77 2.32
C ILE A 70 -9.31 -7.01 1.46
N VAL A 71 -8.12 -6.69 1.98
CA VAL A 71 -6.85 -6.92 1.27
C VAL A 71 -6.66 -8.40 0.96
N ARG A 72 -6.89 -9.30 1.94
CA ARG A 72 -6.80 -10.76 1.72
C ARG A 72 -7.79 -11.24 0.66
N HIS A 73 -9.01 -10.72 0.66
CA HIS A 73 -10.01 -11.04 -0.35
C HIS A 73 -9.52 -10.64 -1.75
N CYS A 74 -9.03 -9.41 -1.91
CA CYS A 74 -8.49 -8.92 -3.19
C CYS A 74 -7.33 -9.78 -3.68
N THR A 75 -6.40 -10.12 -2.79
CA THR A 75 -5.26 -11.01 -3.10
C THR A 75 -5.74 -12.40 -3.53
N LYS A 76 -6.67 -13.01 -2.77
CA LYS A 76 -7.21 -14.35 -3.07
C LYS A 76 -7.94 -14.40 -4.41
N LYS A 77 -8.63 -13.31 -4.78
CA LYS A 77 -9.32 -13.17 -6.06
C LYS A 77 -8.40 -12.84 -7.22
N GLY A 78 -7.13 -12.55 -6.96
CA GLY A 78 -6.18 -12.14 -8.00
C GLY A 78 -6.55 -10.79 -8.61
N TYR A 79 -7.22 -9.90 -7.86
CA TYR A 79 -7.43 -8.54 -8.35
C TYR A 79 -6.10 -7.83 -8.54
N ASP A 80 -5.96 -7.12 -9.64
CA ASP A 80 -4.88 -6.17 -9.78
C ASP A 80 -5.21 -4.92 -8.96
N PHE A 81 -4.72 -4.89 -7.73
CA PHE A 81 -4.87 -3.74 -6.83
C PHE A 81 -3.50 -3.35 -6.27
N LYS A 82 -3.35 -2.05 -5.99
CA LYS A 82 -2.20 -1.48 -5.31
C LYS A 82 -2.71 -0.60 -4.19
N LEU A 83 -2.17 -0.80 -2.98
CA LEU A 83 -2.49 0.08 -1.86
C LEU A 83 -1.93 1.47 -2.13
N TYR A 84 -2.79 2.48 -2.09
CA TYR A 84 -2.37 3.87 -2.00
C TYR A 84 -2.02 4.19 -0.55
N LEU A 85 -0.90 4.88 -0.32
CA LEU A 85 -0.26 5.00 1.01
C LEU A 85 0.00 3.61 1.65
N PRO A 86 0.77 2.73 0.97
CA PRO A 86 0.97 1.36 1.39
C PRO A 86 1.66 1.25 2.76
N HIS A 87 1.23 0.27 3.56
CA HIS A 87 1.90 -0.11 4.79
C HIS A 87 2.01 -1.64 4.88
N TYR A 88 3.24 -2.13 4.75
CA TYR A 88 3.58 -3.56 4.87
C TYR A 88 4.59 -3.76 5.99
N GLN A 89 4.70 -4.99 6.50
CA GLN A 89 5.59 -5.27 7.64
C GLN A 89 6.94 -5.85 7.21
N ASN A 90 7.05 -6.40 6.01
CA ASN A 90 8.27 -7.02 5.52
C ASN A 90 8.57 -6.64 4.07
N GLN A 91 9.82 -6.92 3.66
CA GLN A 91 10.33 -6.54 2.35
C GLN A 91 9.69 -7.37 1.22
N GLU A 92 9.27 -8.60 1.49
CA GLU A 92 8.64 -9.49 0.53
C GLU A 92 7.28 -8.94 0.07
N GLU A 93 6.49 -8.42 0.99
CA GLU A 93 5.25 -7.69 0.69
C GLU A 93 5.54 -6.42 -0.14
N TRP A 94 6.62 -5.69 0.17
CA TRP A 94 7.04 -4.54 -0.62
C TRP A 94 7.50 -4.92 -2.03
N LYS A 95 8.26 -6.01 -2.18
CA LYS A 95 8.64 -6.58 -3.49
C LYS A 95 7.40 -6.91 -4.31
N GLN A 96 6.39 -7.54 -3.70
CA GLN A 96 5.13 -7.84 -4.37
C GLN A 96 4.37 -6.57 -4.75
N HIS A 97 4.36 -5.56 -3.88
CA HIS A 97 3.75 -4.27 -4.16
C HIS A 97 4.38 -3.60 -5.39
N PHE A 98 5.71 -3.44 -5.40
CA PHE A 98 6.43 -2.80 -6.51
C PHE A 98 6.48 -3.66 -7.79
N GLY A 99 6.40 -4.99 -7.66
CA GLY A 99 6.45 -5.92 -8.79
C GLY A 99 7.72 -5.74 -9.63
N ASN A 100 7.57 -5.63 -10.95
CA ASN A 100 8.68 -5.43 -11.88
C ASN A 100 9.48 -4.12 -11.66
N ARG A 101 8.94 -3.16 -10.89
CA ARG A 101 9.64 -1.91 -10.55
C ARG A 101 10.57 -2.04 -9.34
N TRP A 102 10.55 -3.17 -8.63
CA TRP A 102 11.32 -3.35 -7.41
C TRP A 102 12.82 -3.11 -7.60
N SER A 103 13.43 -3.70 -8.64
CA SER A 103 14.87 -3.56 -8.90
C SER A 103 15.27 -2.10 -9.08
N ARG A 104 14.51 -1.35 -9.89
CA ARG A 104 14.73 0.09 -10.07
C ARG A 104 14.56 0.86 -8.75
N PHE A 105 13.59 0.50 -7.93
CA PHE A 105 13.39 1.16 -6.62
C PHE A 105 14.57 0.92 -5.67
N VAL A 106 15.12 -0.30 -5.65
CA VAL A 106 16.33 -0.66 -4.90
C VAL A 106 17.55 0.11 -5.42
N GLU A 107 17.74 0.20 -6.74
CA GLU A 107 18.83 0.99 -7.34
C GLU A 107 18.76 2.46 -6.93
N MET A 108 17.56 3.06 -6.97
CA MET A 108 17.38 4.45 -6.53
C MET A 108 17.64 4.59 -5.02
N LYS A 109 17.24 3.60 -4.20
CA LYS A 109 17.55 3.61 -2.77
C LYS A 109 19.06 3.55 -2.52
N ALA A 110 19.78 2.67 -3.21
CA ALA A 110 21.23 2.57 -3.09
C ALA A 110 21.95 3.86 -3.53
N LYS A 111 21.44 4.52 -4.58
CA LYS A 111 22.02 5.78 -5.08
C LYS A 111 21.80 6.97 -4.14
N PHE A 112 20.62 7.09 -3.54
CA PHE A 112 20.21 8.31 -2.83
C PHE A 112 20.12 8.17 -1.31
N ASP A 113 20.02 6.96 -0.77
CA ASP A 113 20.03 6.67 0.67
C ASP A 113 20.62 5.26 0.94
N PRO A 114 21.92 5.06 0.68
CA PRO A 114 22.59 3.76 0.77
C PRO A 114 22.58 3.16 2.18
N MET A 115 22.46 4.00 3.22
CA MET A 115 22.41 3.56 4.61
C MET A 115 20.99 3.31 5.11
N ALA A 116 19.97 3.53 4.28
CA ALA A 116 18.56 3.44 4.62
C ALA A 116 18.20 4.25 5.89
N ILE A 117 18.66 5.49 5.95
CA ILE A 117 18.41 6.42 7.07
C ILE A 117 17.02 7.06 6.93
N LEU A 118 16.59 7.34 5.71
CA LEU A 118 15.40 8.13 5.44
C LEU A 118 14.13 7.27 5.48
N ALA A 119 13.11 7.84 6.12
CA ALA A 119 11.74 7.30 6.23
C ALA A 119 11.65 5.84 6.74
N PRO A 120 12.29 5.48 7.88
CA PRO A 120 12.28 4.11 8.40
C PRO A 120 10.87 3.62 8.76
N GLY A 121 9.94 4.53 9.08
CA GLY A 121 8.53 4.21 9.35
C GLY A 121 7.78 3.57 8.18
N GLN A 122 8.29 3.69 6.94
CA GLN A 122 7.75 2.99 5.78
C GLN A 122 8.06 1.49 5.80
N LYS A 123 9.07 1.05 6.59
CA LYS A 123 9.43 -0.36 6.73
C LYS A 123 9.77 -1.08 5.41
N ILE A 124 10.31 -0.35 4.42
CA ILE A 124 10.76 -0.92 3.13
C ILE A 124 12.18 -1.48 3.24
N PHE A 125 13.08 -0.71 3.88
CA PHE A 125 14.49 -1.04 4.07
C PHE A 125 14.87 -0.82 5.53
N SER A 126 15.63 -1.75 6.08
CA SER A 126 16.22 -1.63 7.42
C SER A 126 17.54 -0.88 7.35
N ARG A 127 17.84 -0.07 8.37
CA ARG A 127 19.07 0.71 8.46
C ARG A 127 20.30 -0.20 8.36
N ASN A 128 21.17 0.11 7.40
CA ASN A 128 22.45 -0.59 7.26
C ASN A 128 23.52 0.13 8.12
N HIS A 129 24.16 -0.62 9.01
CA HIS A 129 25.18 -0.09 9.92
C HIS A 129 26.62 -0.32 9.41
N GLN A 130 26.81 -0.99 8.26
CA GLN A 130 28.12 -1.51 7.83
C GLN A 130 29.05 -0.53 7.07
N ILE A 131 28.93 0.79 7.24
CA ILE A 131 29.87 1.75 6.61
C ILE A 131 30.91 2.33 7.59
N ILE A 132 30.70 2.21 8.91
CA ILE A 132 31.60 2.84 9.89
C ILE A 132 32.96 2.12 10.04
N SER A 133 33.13 0.90 9.53
CA SER A 133 34.40 0.16 9.65
C SER A 133 35.51 0.60 8.67
N TRP A 134 35.21 1.36 7.62
CA TRP A 134 36.21 1.79 6.62
C TRP A 134 36.82 3.17 6.89
N LEU A 135 36.41 3.83 7.99
CA LEU A 135 36.96 5.12 8.43
C LEU A 135 37.73 4.99 9.76
N ALA A 136 37.97 3.77 10.24
CA ALA A 136 38.62 3.48 11.51
C ALA A 136 40.02 2.84 11.38
N ASP A 137 40.53 2.67 10.15
CA ASP A 137 41.89 2.20 9.86
C ASP A 137 42.67 3.26 9.06
#